data_AF-A0A2V6GXB6-F1
#
_entry.id   AF-A0A2V6GXB6-F1
#
_cell.length_a   1.000
_cell.length_b   1.000
_cell.length_c   1.000
_cell.angle_alpha   90.00
_cell.angle_beta   90.00
_cell.angle_gamma   90.00
#
_symmetry.space_group_name_H-M   'P 1'
#
loop_
_entity.id
_entity.type
_entity.pdbx_description
1 polymer ?
#
loop_
_entity_poly.entity_id
_entity_poly.type
_entity_poly.pdbx_seq_one_letter_code
_entity_poly.pdbx_strand_id
1 'polypeptide(L)'
;MVARGSGLGLTNHQTIVLLGPASCFILWQQRSILRERPTLLLVAAVSFFAGLLPYAYIPWASAHHPTYNWGNVSSISDLIDVIRRRTYGSSHLVSVPGYTGGSVIARIIALLASFGLTTLLFIAVGLIAAYRQARPYFWFGLVGFLLAGPFFVWITNLNLATAPSALFVLQRFFLLPQVILAPFVAFGFLWIANLIGRYWRRTVVNTSLIVTAMTAVSITLRVAMDYGRIDQSRNFIERRFTEDVWRTVESGSILIARGDIAFALMYFQKVEHIGADTELVL
;
A
#
# COMPACT_ATOMS: atom_id res chain seq x y z
N MET A 1 17.94 5.95 -6.29
CA MET A 1 16.68 5.20 -6.48
C MET A 1 15.86 5.10 -5.18
N VAL A 2 16.43 4.61 -4.07
CA VAL A 2 15.70 4.48 -2.77
C VAL A 2 15.12 5.80 -2.27
N ALA A 3 15.91 6.87 -2.20
CA ALA A 3 15.43 8.16 -1.69
C ALA A 3 14.28 8.76 -2.51
N ARG A 4 14.35 8.65 -3.85
CA ARG A 4 13.24 9.01 -4.75
C ARG A 4 12.01 8.14 -4.52
N GLY A 5 12.21 6.83 -4.33
CA GLY A 5 11.14 5.89 -4.00
C GLY A 5 10.46 6.22 -2.67
N SER A 6 11.20 6.68 -1.67
CA SER A 6 10.62 7.16 -0.39
C SER A 6 9.80 8.43 -0.59
N GLY A 7 10.28 9.39 -1.38
CA GLY A 7 9.52 10.60 -1.73
C GLY A 7 8.22 10.29 -2.48
N LEU A 8 8.31 9.48 -3.55
CA LEU A 8 7.13 9.01 -4.30
C LEU A 8 6.19 8.17 -3.42
N GLY A 9 6.76 7.39 -2.51
CA GLY A 9 6.03 6.64 -1.50
C GLY A 9 5.19 7.58 -0.62
N LEU A 10 5.72 8.74 -0.22
CA LEU A 10 5.00 9.70 0.61
C LEU A 10 3.85 10.37 -0.13
N THR A 11 3.97 10.55 -1.46
CA THR A 11 2.89 11.12 -2.28
C THR A 11 1.76 10.15 -2.56
N ASN A 12 2.00 8.85 -2.35
CA ASN A 12 0.99 7.81 -2.54
C ASN A 12 0.45 7.32 -1.20
N HIS A 13 1.34 6.90 -0.30
CA HIS A 13 0.99 6.23 0.93
C HIS A 13 1.93 6.59 2.10
N GLN A 14 1.42 7.38 3.05
CA GLN A 14 2.19 7.98 4.15
C GLN A 14 2.83 6.98 5.13
N THR A 15 2.34 5.74 5.19
CA THR A 15 2.97 4.71 6.04
C THR A 15 4.40 4.38 5.64
N ILE A 16 4.87 4.81 4.46
CA ILE A 16 6.28 4.72 4.10
C ILE A 16 7.19 5.41 5.13
N VAL A 17 6.69 6.42 5.88
CA VAL A 17 7.42 7.07 6.99
C VAL A 17 7.86 6.05 8.05
N LEU A 18 7.12 4.95 8.23
CA LEU A 18 7.45 3.90 9.20
C LEU A 18 8.73 3.14 8.86
N LEU A 19 9.22 3.24 7.62
CA LEU A 19 10.54 2.77 7.23
C LEU A 19 11.67 3.72 7.60
N GLY A 20 11.36 4.92 8.09
CA GLY A 20 12.33 5.94 8.49
C GLY A 20 13.37 5.40 9.48
N PRO A 21 12.99 4.81 10.63
CA PRO A 21 13.95 4.28 11.59
C PRO A 21 14.85 3.18 11.02
N ALA A 22 14.29 2.25 10.22
CA ALA A 22 15.09 1.21 9.55
C ALA A 22 16.07 1.81 8.54
N SER A 23 15.66 2.84 7.81
CA SER A 23 16.52 3.56 6.86
C SER A 23 17.64 4.31 7.57
N CYS A 24 17.33 5.00 8.68
CA CYS A 24 18.32 5.69 9.52
C CYS A 24 19.35 4.70 10.08
N PHE A 25 18.94 3.51 10.50
CA PHE A 25 19.85 2.45 10.95
C PHE A 25 20.87 2.07 9.86
N ILE A 26 20.42 1.88 8.61
CA ILE A 26 21.32 1.58 7.49
C ILE A 26 22.26 2.75 7.20
N LEU A 27 21.75 3.98 7.17
CA LEU A 27 22.59 5.17 6.98
C LEU A 27 23.65 5.29 8.07
N TRP A 28 23.30 4.99 9.32
CA TRP A 28 24.25 4.98 10.44
C TRP A 28 25.35 3.92 10.29
N GLN A 29 25.00 2.73 9.80
CA GLN A 29 26.00 1.70 9.50
C GLN A 29 26.96 2.14 8.40
N GLN A 30 26.48 2.90 7.42
CA GLN A 30 27.26 3.39 6.28
C GLN A 30 27.85 4.80 6.50
N ARG A 31 27.92 5.27 7.75
CA ARG A 31 28.32 6.66 8.09
C ARG A 31 29.73 7.05 7.64
N SER A 32 30.67 6.11 7.56
CA SER A 32 32.03 6.38 7.06
C SER A 32 32.00 6.81 5.60
N ILE A 33 31.29 6.05 4.75
CA ILE A 33 31.11 6.36 3.33
C ILE A 33 30.37 7.69 3.16
N LEU A 34 29.35 7.96 3.97
CA LEU A 34 28.61 9.23 3.92
C LEU A 34 29.49 10.42 4.31
N ARG A 35 30.45 10.23 5.23
CA ARG A 35 31.42 11.26 5.61
C ARG A 35 32.45 11.52 4.51
N GLU A 36 32.89 10.48 3.81
CA GLU A 36 33.83 10.60 2.68
C GLU A 36 33.16 11.18 1.43
N ARG A 37 31.85 10.96 1.26
CA ARG A 37 31.09 11.37 0.08
C ARG A 37 29.81 12.13 0.47
N PRO A 38 29.92 13.36 1.01
CA PRO A 38 28.76 14.14 1.46
C PRO A 38 27.79 14.46 0.32
N THR A 39 28.26 14.47 -0.93
CA THR A 39 27.42 14.62 -2.13
C THR A 39 26.35 13.53 -2.23
N LEU A 40 26.55 12.34 -1.67
CA LEU A 40 25.52 11.30 -1.63
C LEU A 40 24.31 11.71 -0.80
N LEU A 41 24.51 12.46 0.30
CA LEU A 41 23.41 12.99 1.12
C LEU A 41 22.65 14.07 0.35
N LEU A 42 23.36 14.96 -0.35
CA LEU A 42 22.73 15.96 -1.20
C LEU A 42 21.90 15.31 -2.32
N VAL A 43 22.47 14.33 -3.03
CA VAL A 43 21.77 13.60 -4.09
C VAL A 43 20.57 12.84 -3.53
N ALA A 44 20.68 12.24 -2.34
CA ALA A 44 19.56 11.58 -1.67
C ALA A 44 18.46 12.58 -1.29
N ALA A 45 18.81 13.73 -0.71
CA ALA A 45 17.87 14.78 -0.36
C ALA A 45 17.15 15.32 -1.61
N VAL A 46 17.89 15.73 -2.64
CA VAL A 46 17.32 16.19 -3.91
C VAL A 46 16.43 15.12 -4.54
N SER A 47 16.86 13.85 -4.55
CA SER A 47 16.06 12.74 -5.06
C SER A 47 14.76 12.55 -4.27
N PHE A 48 14.81 12.69 -2.94
CA PHE A 48 13.64 12.58 -2.07
C PHE A 48 12.64 13.70 -2.34
N PHE A 49 13.11 14.96 -2.37
CA PHE A 49 12.25 16.11 -2.68
C PHE A 49 11.71 16.07 -4.11
N ALA A 50 12.50 15.59 -5.09
CA ALA A 50 12.01 15.32 -6.43
C ALA A 50 10.90 14.26 -6.45
N GLY A 51 10.94 13.30 -5.53
CA GLY A 51 9.86 12.33 -5.33
C GLY A 51 8.57 12.95 -4.77
N LEU A 52 8.63 14.14 -4.14
CA LEU A 52 7.46 14.87 -3.62
C LEU A 52 6.77 15.74 -4.68
N LEU A 53 7.33 15.87 -5.89
CA LEU A 53 6.77 16.67 -6.98
C LEU A 53 5.29 16.37 -7.31
N PRO A 54 4.79 15.13 -7.21
CA PRO A 54 3.36 14.87 -7.38
C PRO A 54 2.44 15.69 -6.46
N TYR A 55 2.89 16.14 -5.27
CA TYR A 55 2.08 17.05 -4.45
C TYR A 55 1.86 18.42 -5.09
N ALA A 56 2.77 18.88 -5.96
CA ALA A 56 2.61 20.14 -6.69
C ALA A 56 1.53 20.06 -7.77
N TYR A 57 1.16 18.86 -8.22
CA TYR A 57 0.05 18.66 -9.15
C TYR A 57 -1.30 19.04 -8.53
N ILE A 58 -1.47 18.83 -7.21
CA ILE A 58 -2.74 19.09 -6.52
C ILE A 58 -3.18 20.57 -6.62
N PRO A 59 -2.37 21.57 -6.21
CA PRO A 59 -2.77 22.97 -6.33
C PRO A 59 -2.92 23.40 -7.80
N TRP A 60 -2.09 22.86 -8.70
CA TRP A 60 -2.23 23.12 -10.14
C TRP A 60 -3.57 22.63 -10.68
N ALA A 61 -3.95 21.38 -10.39
CA ALA A 61 -5.23 20.82 -10.81
C ALA A 61 -6.42 21.55 -10.17
N SER A 62 -6.30 21.90 -8.88
CA SER A 62 -7.32 22.66 -8.15
C SER A 62 -7.59 24.05 -8.77
N ALA A 63 -6.55 24.74 -9.25
CA ALA A 63 -6.66 26.03 -9.92
C ALA A 63 -7.47 25.99 -11.23
N HIS A 64 -7.65 24.81 -11.82
CA HIS A 64 -8.50 24.61 -13.00
C HIS A 64 -9.98 24.33 -12.67
N HIS A 65 -10.37 24.47 -11.40
CA HIS A 65 -11.75 24.28 -10.93
C HIS A 65 -12.37 22.96 -11.42
N PRO A 66 -11.76 21.80 -11.10
CA PRO A 66 -12.29 20.51 -11.52
C PRO A 66 -13.67 20.30 -10.89
N THR A 67 -14.52 19.48 -11.53
CA THR A 67 -15.85 19.16 -11.01
C THR A 67 -15.82 18.75 -9.55
N TYR A 68 -14.77 18.02 -9.16
CA TYR A 68 -14.55 17.62 -7.78
C TYR A 68 -13.12 17.91 -7.35
N ASN A 69 -13.01 18.64 -6.25
CA ASN A 69 -11.74 19.03 -5.65
C ASN A 69 -11.65 18.46 -4.24
N TRP A 70 -11.02 17.29 -4.09
CA TRP A 70 -10.92 16.60 -2.81
C TRP A 70 -10.10 17.44 -1.81
N GLY A 71 -10.75 17.92 -0.75
CA GLY A 71 -10.12 18.80 0.25
C GLY A 71 -10.06 20.27 -0.15
N ASN A 72 -10.63 20.66 -1.30
CA ASN A 72 -10.73 22.03 -1.80
C ASN A 72 -9.42 22.84 -1.67
N VAL A 73 -8.35 22.36 -2.31
CA VAL A 73 -7.00 22.91 -2.09
C VAL A 73 -6.83 24.28 -2.74
N SER A 74 -7.09 25.35 -2.01
CA SER A 74 -6.99 26.74 -2.49
C SER A 74 -5.79 27.50 -1.94
N SER A 75 -5.17 26.98 -0.89
CA SER A 75 -4.06 27.59 -0.17
C SER A 75 -2.99 26.56 0.23
N ILE A 76 -1.83 27.05 0.70
CA ILE A 76 -0.78 26.18 1.27
C ILE A 76 -1.28 25.45 2.52
N SER A 77 -2.16 26.08 3.32
CA SER A 77 -2.76 25.44 4.49
C SER A 77 -3.60 24.23 4.09
N ASP A 78 -4.41 24.36 3.04
CA ASP A 78 -5.26 23.27 2.55
C ASP A 78 -4.40 22.12 2.01
N LEU A 79 -3.31 22.44 1.31
CA LEU A 79 -2.35 21.44 0.85
C LEU A 79 -1.73 20.67 2.03
N ILE A 80 -1.35 21.38 3.09
CA ILE A 80 -0.83 20.77 4.31
C ILE A 80 -1.90 19.87 4.97
N ASP A 81 -3.17 20.28 4.97
CA ASP A 81 -4.26 19.49 5.53
C ASP A 81 -4.52 18.20 4.72
N VAL A 82 -4.40 18.24 3.40
CA VAL A 82 -4.41 17.04 2.54
C VAL A 82 -3.20 16.15 2.83
N ILE A 83 -1.99 16.72 2.89
CA ILE A 83 -0.76 15.98 3.23
C ILE A 83 -0.83 15.39 4.64
N ARG A 84 -1.54 16.00 5.59
CA ARG A 84 -1.72 15.46 6.95
C ARG A 84 -2.92 14.54 7.06
N ARG A 85 -3.72 14.38 5.99
CA ARG A 85 -4.97 13.61 5.99
C ARG A 85 -5.92 14.09 7.09
N ARG A 86 -6.05 15.40 7.27
CA ARG A 86 -6.84 16.01 8.35
C ARG A 86 -8.30 15.56 8.34
N THR A 87 -8.89 15.38 7.16
CA THR A 87 -10.26 14.87 6.97
C THR A 87 -10.48 13.48 7.58
N TYR A 88 -9.42 12.68 7.72
CA TYR A 88 -9.46 11.36 8.34
C TYR A 88 -9.08 11.38 9.83
N GLY A 89 -8.79 12.54 10.41
CA GLY A 89 -8.34 12.68 11.80
C GLY A 89 -6.82 12.56 11.99
N SER A 90 -6.04 12.70 10.90
CA SER A 90 -4.57 12.66 10.85
C SER A 90 -3.90 11.36 11.30
N SER A 91 -4.11 10.94 12.54
CA SER A 91 -3.60 9.69 13.13
C SER A 91 -4.57 8.51 12.98
N HIS A 92 -5.80 8.75 12.52
CA HIS A 92 -6.80 7.72 12.30
C HIS A 92 -6.90 7.33 10.83
N LEU A 93 -7.22 6.05 10.59
CA LEU A 93 -7.51 5.58 9.22
C LEU A 93 -8.92 5.94 8.78
N VAL A 94 -9.85 6.03 9.72
CA VAL A 94 -11.27 6.26 9.50
C VAL A 94 -11.78 7.14 10.64
N SER A 95 -12.58 8.17 10.32
CA SER A 95 -13.19 9.12 11.26
C SER A 95 -14.66 8.81 11.56
N VAL A 96 -15.10 7.58 11.30
CA VAL A 96 -16.50 7.13 11.47
C VAL A 96 -16.73 6.65 12.91
N PRO A 97 -17.75 7.14 13.62
CA PRO A 97 -18.10 6.66 14.95
C PRO A 97 -18.30 5.14 14.98
N GLY A 98 -17.80 4.48 16.04
CA GLY A 98 -17.93 3.03 16.22
C GLY A 98 -16.87 2.18 15.49
N TYR A 99 -16.00 2.79 14.69
CA TYR A 99 -14.89 2.08 14.00
C TYR A 99 -13.62 1.95 14.86
N THR A 100 -13.62 2.43 16.10
CA THR A 100 -12.45 2.43 16.99
C THR A 100 -12.64 1.56 18.23
N GLY A 101 -11.54 1.18 18.91
CA GLY A 101 -11.57 0.50 20.21
C GLY A 101 -11.66 -1.03 20.14
N GLY A 102 -11.32 -1.64 19.01
CA GLY A 102 -11.30 -3.11 18.89
C GLY A 102 -10.00 -3.78 19.29
N SER A 103 -10.02 -5.12 19.28
CA SER A 103 -8.89 -5.97 19.66
C SER A 103 -7.66 -5.80 18.75
N VAL A 104 -6.53 -5.46 19.35
CA VAL A 104 -5.21 -5.44 18.69
C VAL A 104 -4.83 -6.84 18.21
N ILE A 105 -5.14 -7.87 18.99
CA ILE A 105 -4.83 -9.26 18.67
C ILE A 105 -5.55 -9.67 17.39
N ALA A 106 -6.83 -9.31 17.24
CA ALA A 106 -7.59 -9.58 16.01
C ALA A 106 -6.93 -8.93 14.79
N ARG A 107 -6.41 -7.70 14.93
CA ARG A 107 -5.69 -7.00 13.85
C ARG A 107 -4.34 -7.65 13.52
N ILE A 108 -3.61 -8.13 14.53
CA ILE A 108 -2.35 -8.87 14.33
C ILE A 108 -2.62 -10.22 13.63
N ILE A 109 -3.67 -10.95 14.04
CA ILE A 109 -4.07 -12.19 13.38
C ILE A 109 -4.43 -11.92 11.92
N ALA A 110 -5.20 -10.86 11.63
CA ALA A 110 -5.53 -10.46 10.27
C ALA A 110 -4.29 -10.14 9.42
N LEU A 111 -3.31 -9.42 10.00
CA LEU A 111 -2.03 -9.15 9.34
C LEU A 111 -1.29 -10.45 9.02
N LEU A 112 -1.13 -11.35 9.99
CA LEU A 112 -0.40 -12.61 9.77
C LEU A 112 -1.14 -13.53 8.78
N ALA A 113 -2.46 -13.61 8.88
CA ALA A 113 -3.30 -14.37 7.96
C ALA A 113 -3.18 -13.86 6.51
N SER A 114 -2.92 -12.57 6.31
CA SER A 114 -2.75 -11.98 4.96
C SER A 114 -1.59 -12.56 4.16
N PHE A 115 -0.56 -13.11 4.83
CA PHE A 115 0.57 -13.75 4.16
C PHE A 115 0.23 -15.16 3.67
N GLY A 116 -0.63 -15.88 4.39
CA GLY A 116 -0.85 -17.31 4.22
C GLY A 116 0.29 -18.16 4.79
N LEU A 117 -0.05 -19.39 5.21
CA LEU A 117 0.87 -20.28 5.92
C LEU A 117 2.15 -20.59 5.11
N THR A 118 2.01 -20.91 3.83
CA THR A 118 3.14 -21.26 2.96
C THR A 118 4.15 -20.13 2.84
N THR A 119 3.68 -18.90 2.65
CA THR A 119 4.57 -17.72 2.55
C THR A 119 5.26 -17.44 3.87
N LEU A 120 4.57 -17.58 5.01
CA LEU A 120 5.18 -17.44 6.33
C LEU A 120 6.32 -18.45 6.57
N LEU A 121 6.17 -19.69 6.12
CA LEU A 121 7.23 -20.70 6.23
C LEU A 121 8.48 -20.30 5.43
N PHE A 122 8.33 -19.82 4.19
CA PHE A 122 9.46 -19.34 3.41
C PHE A 122 10.10 -18.08 4.01
N ILE A 123 9.30 -17.16 4.57
CA ILE A 123 9.81 -16.00 5.30
C ILE A 123 10.64 -16.45 6.50
N ALA A 124 10.18 -17.43 7.28
CA ALA A 124 10.91 -17.93 8.44
C ALA A 124 12.27 -18.52 8.05
N VAL A 125 12.32 -19.37 7.02
CA VAL A 125 13.59 -19.89 6.47
C VAL A 125 14.48 -18.77 5.94
N GLY A 126 13.87 -17.81 5.23
CA GLY A 126 14.54 -16.62 4.71
C GLY A 126 15.18 -15.74 5.75
N LEU A 127 14.51 -15.51 6.88
CA LEU A 127 15.01 -14.75 8.02
C LEU A 127 16.26 -15.43 8.61
N ILE A 128 16.23 -16.76 8.76
CA ILE A 128 17.40 -17.52 9.23
C ILE A 128 18.57 -17.38 8.25
N ALA A 129 18.31 -17.50 6.94
CA ALA A 129 19.33 -17.33 5.92
C ALA A 129 19.93 -15.91 5.91
N ALA A 130 19.08 -14.88 5.96
CA ALA A 130 19.48 -13.48 5.99
C ALA A 130 20.26 -13.14 7.26
N TYR A 131 19.89 -13.68 8.42
CA TYR A 131 20.66 -13.47 9.66
C TYR A 131 22.09 -14.02 9.57
N ARG A 132 22.29 -15.12 8.82
CA ARG A 132 23.61 -15.73 8.65
C ARG A 132 24.44 -15.07 7.55
N GLN A 133 23.82 -14.59 6.48
CA GLN A 133 24.51 -14.15 5.25
C GLN A 133 24.45 -12.64 5.01
N ALA A 134 23.44 -11.95 5.54
CA ALA A 134 23.15 -10.53 5.26
C ALA A 134 22.57 -9.82 6.51
N ARG A 135 23.32 -9.83 7.62
CA ARG A 135 22.88 -9.27 8.92
C ARG A 135 22.29 -7.85 8.86
N PRO A 136 22.89 -6.87 8.15
CA PRO A 136 22.30 -5.54 8.01
C PRO A 136 20.89 -5.58 7.42
N TYR A 137 20.69 -6.43 6.41
CA TYR A 137 19.42 -6.60 5.73
C TYR A 137 18.37 -7.26 6.62
N PHE A 138 18.77 -8.26 7.40
CA PHE A 138 17.91 -8.87 8.42
C PHE A 138 17.37 -7.82 9.40
N TRP A 139 18.24 -6.98 9.97
CA TRP A 139 17.81 -5.95 10.91
C TRP A 139 16.95 -4.87 10.27
N PHE A 140 17.27 -4.45 9.04
CA PHE A 140 16.42 -3.53 8.28
C PHE A 140 15.00 -4.10 8.09
N GLY A 141 14.90 -5.34 7.62
CA GLY A 141 13.62 -6.00 7.38
C GLY A 141 12.83 -6.25 8.66
N LEU A 142 13.50 -6.67 9.74
CA LEU A 142 12.86 -6.89 11.03
C LEU A 142 12.30 -5.59 11.62
N VAL A 143 13.11 -4.53 11.70
CA VAL A 143 12.67 -3.22 12.21
C VAL A 143 11.58 -2.65 11.33
N GLY A 144 11.76 -2.69 10.00
CA GLY A 144 10.76 -2.24 9.04
C GLY A 144 9.42 -2.99 9.19
N PHE A 145 9.45 -4.31 9.33
CA PHE A 145 8.24 -5.11 9.53
C PHE A 145 7.57 -4.82 10.87
N LEU A 146 8.33 -4.73 11.97
CA LEU A 146 7.76 -4.43 13.28
C LEU A 146 7.05 -3.08 13.30
N LEU A 147 7.61 -2.07 12.62
CA LEU A 147 7.02 -0.73 12.53
C LEU A 147 5.85 -0.66 11.54
N ALA A 148 6.02 -1.17 10.31
CA ALA A 148 5.00 -1.10 9.27
C ALA A 148 3.89 -2.16 9.41
N GLY A 149 4.11 -3.19 10.24
CA GLY A 149 3.17 -4.28 10.50
C GLY A 149 2.56 -4.16 11.90
N PRO A 150 3.04 -4.91 12.92
CA PRO A 150 2.45 -4.94 14.26
C PRO A 150 2.23 -3.56 14.91
N PHE A 151 3.22 -2.67 14.87
CA PHE A 151 3.09 -1.32 15.42
C PHE A 151 2.03 -0.51 14.66
N PHE A 152 2.06 -0.56 13.32
CA PHE A 152 1.05 0.10 12.51
C PHE A 152 -0.37 -0.40 12.84
N VAL A 153 -0.60 -1.72 12.81
CA VAL A 153 -1.94 -2.25 13.11
C VAL A 153 -2.37 -1.94 14.54
N TRP A 154 -1.44 -1.82 15.48
CA TRP A 154 -1.74 -1.38 16.85
C TRP A 154 -2.29 0.05 16.87
N ILE A 155 -1.55 1.03 16.31
CA ILE A 155 -1.91 2.46 16.35
C ILE A 155 -3.21 2.80 15.60
N THR A 156 -3.62 1.99 14.61
CA THR A 156 -4.86 2.25 13.84
C THR A 156 -6.12 2.18 14.69
N ASN A 157 -6.08 1.45 15.82
CA ASN A 157 -7.19 1.28 16.76
C ASN A 157 -8.52 0.80 16.12
N LEU A 158 -8.50 0.16 14.95
CA LEU A 158 -9.72 -0.22 14.22
C LEU A 158 -10.50 -1.34 14.92
N ASN A 159 -11.82 -1.21 14.95
CA ASN A 159 -12.72 -2.21 15.51
C ASN A 159 -13.23 -3.17 14.44
N LEU A 160 -12.57 -4.32 14.33
CA LEU A 160 -12.94 -5.37 13.37
C LEU A 160 -14.21 -6.13 13.76
N ALA A 161 -14.68 -6.04 15.01
CA ALA A 161 -15.87 -6.75 15.47
C ALA A 161 -17.14 -5.97 15.16
N THR A 162 -17.14 -4.64 15.36
CA THR A 162 -18.31 -3.78 15.11
C THR A 162 -18.39 -3.28 13.68
N ALA A 163 -17.25 -3.20 12.98
CA ALA A 163 -17.18 -2.73 11.59
C ALA A 163 -16.39 -3.72 10.71
N PRO A 164 -17.05 -4.74 10.13
CA PRO A 164 -16.38 -5.69 9.23
C PRO A 164 -15.71 -5.01 8.02
N SER A 165 -16.27 -3.89 7.54
CA SER A 165 -15.69 -3.04 6.50
C SER A 165 -14.29 -2.50 6.87
N ALA A 166 -14.00 -2.32 8.15
CA ALA A 166 -12.70 -1.85 8.63
C ALA A 166 -11.57 -2.85 8.33
N LEU A 167 -11.89 -4.14 8.18
CA LEU A 167 -10.91 -5.14 7.74
C LEU A 167 -10.43 -4.84 6.31
N PHE A 168 -11.35 -4.51 5.40
CA PHE A 168 -11.00 -4.17 4.02
C PHE A 168 -10.14 -2.91 3.94
N VAL A 169 -10.43 -1.92 4.78
CA VAL A 169 -9.58 -0.72 4.91
C VAL A 169 -8.18 -1.13 5.36
N LEU A 170 -8.08 -1.90 6.45
CA LEU A 170 -6.81 -2.32 7.03
C LEU A 170 -5.97 -3.19 6.09
N GLN A 171 -6.61 -4.07 5.32
CA GLN A 171 -5.93 -4.97 4.38
C GLN A 171 -5.11 -4.25 3.31
N ARG A 172 -5.56 -3.06 2.86
CA ARG A 172 -4.79 -2.22 1.91
C ARG A 172 -3.40 -1.85 2.46
N PHE A 173 -3.30 -1.70 3.77
CA PHE A 173 -2.06 -1.31 4.44
C PHE A 173 -1.12 -2.49 4.71
N PHE A 174 -1.59 -3.74 4.53
CA PHE A 174 -0.73 -4.93 4.66
C PHE A 174 0.28 -5.05 3.52
N LEU A 175 0.08 -4.34 2.40
CA LEU A 175 1.02 -4.33 1.28
C LEU A 175 2.43 -3.88 1.70
N LEU A 176 2.56 -2.86 2.54
CA LEU A 176 3.88 -2.37 2.96
C LEU A 176 4.68 -3.42 3.75
N PRO A 177 4.17 -4.00 4.86
CA PRO A 177 4.88 -5.08 5.55
C PRO A 177 5.10 -6.33 4.67
N GLN A 178 4.19 -6.62 3.73
CA GLN A 178 4.39 -7.72 2.77
C GLN A 178 5.58 -7.45 1.83
N VAL A 179 5.69 -6.25 1.27
CA VAL A 179 6.82 -5.86 0.41
C VAL A 179 8.14 -5.87 1.18
N ILE A 180 8.14 -5.45 2.45
CA ILE A 180 9.33 -5.51 3.31
C ILE A 180 9.79 -6.96 3.50
N LEU A 181 8.84 -7.89 3.67
CA LEU A 181 9.16 -9.30 3.90
C LEU A 181 9.40 -10.13 2.64
N ALA A 182 8.98 -9.65 1.46
CA ALA A 182 9.09 -10.39 0.21
C ALA A 182 10.53 -10.87 -0.12
N PRO A 183 11.60 -10.10 0.13
CA PRO A 183 12.95 -10.58 -0.13
C PRO A 183 13.39 -11.74 0.78
N PHE A 184 12.79 -11.91 1.96
CA PHE A 184 13.05 -13.09 2.79
C PHE A 184 12.45 -14.35 2.15
N VAL A 185 11.34 -14.26 1.43
CA VAL A 185 10.84 -15.39 0.62
C VAL A 185 11.91 -15.82 -0.40
N ALA A 186 12.55 -14.86 -1.07
CA ALA A 186 13.63 -15.13 -2.02
C ALA A 186 14.86 -15.76 -1.35
N PHE A 187 15.26 -15.31 -0.16
CA PHE A 187 16.29 -15.98 0.64
C PHE A 187 15.90 -17.41 1.01
N GLY A 188 14.63 -17.66 1.29
CA GLY A 188 14.09 -19.00 1.52
C GLY A 188 14.24 -19.90 0.28
N PHE A 189 13.88 -19.39 -0.90
CA PHE A 189 14.04 -20.12 -2.16
C PHE A 189 15.51 -20.43 -2.46
N LEU A 190 16.39 -19.44 -2.29
CA LEU A 190 17.84 -19.62 -2.47
C LEU A 190 18.42 -20.66 -1.52
N TRP A 191 17.99 -20.67 -0.25
CA TRP A 191 18.45 -21.64 0.72
C TRP A 191 18.06 -23.07 0.32
N ILE A 192 16.81 -23.27 -0.10
CA ILE A 192 16.30 -24.57 -0.56
C ILE A 192 17.02 -25.01 -1.84
N ALA A 193 17.16 -24.12 -2.81
CA ALA A 193 17.86 -24.41 -4.06
C ALA A 193 19.32 -24.85 -3.81
N ASN A 194 20.02 -24.18 -2.89
CA ASN A 194 21.36 -24.57 -2.48
C ASN A 194 21.40 -25.91 -1.73
N LEU A 195 20.39 -26.23 -0.91
CA LEU A 195 20.29 -27.52 -0.24
C LEU A 195 20.12 -28.66 -1.26
N ILE A 196 19.23 -28.47 -2.25
CA ILE A 196 19.00 -29.43 -3.34
C ILE A 196 20.29 -29.63 -4.14
N GLY A 197 20.96 -28.54 -4.56
CA GLY A 197 22.21 -28.63 -5.33
C GLY A 197 23.35 -29.34 -4.58
N ARG A 198 23.40 -29.23 -3.25
CA ARG A 198 24.39 -29.96 -2.42
C ARG A 198 24.12 -31.46 -2.34
N TYR A 199 22.85 -31.87 -2.35
CA TYR A 199 22.47 -33.28 -2.27
C TYR A 199 22.60 -33.96 -3.65
N TRP A 200 22.28 -33.24 -4.72
CA TRP A 200 22.29 -33.71 -6.10
C TRP A 200 23.58 -33.31 -6.85
N ARG A 201 24.75 -33.48 -6.21
CA ARG A 201 26.08 -33.08 -6.71
C ARG A 201 26.45 -33.57 -8.13
N ARG A 202 25.72 -34.54 -8.69
CA ARG A 202 25.97 -35.11 -10.03
C ARG A 202 25.30 -34.36 -11.18
N THR A 203 24.37 -33.45 -10.91
CA THR A 203 23.63 -32.75 -11.96
C THR A 203 24.03 -31.26 -11.95
N VAL A 204 24.36 -30.70 -13.12
CA VAL A 204 24.70 -29.27 -13.31
C VAL A 204 23.44 -28.39 -13.20
N VAL A 205 22.58 -28.66 -12.21
CA VAL A 205 21.37 -27.87 -12.03
C VAL A 205 21.78 -26.54 -11.42
N ASN A 206 21.74 -25.51 -12.26
CA ASN A 206 22.04 -24.15 -11.88
C ASN A 206 21.04 -23.69 -10.80
N THR A 207 21.51 -23.24 -9.63
CA THR A 207 20.67 -22.70 -8.54
C THR A 207 19.68 -21.66 -9.04
N SER A 208 20.07 -20.84 -10.03
CA SER A 208 19.17 -19.86 -10.65
C SER A 208 17.97 -20.51 -11.35
N LEU A 209 18.15 -21.64 -12.04
CA LEU A 209 17.08 -22.37 -12.69
C LEU A 209 16.06 -22.91 -11.68
N ILE A 210 16.54 -23.45 -10.55
CA ILE A 210 15.65 -23.93 -9.46
C ILE A 210 14.84 -22.76 -8.91
N VAL A 211 15.48 -21.64 -8.62
CA VAL A 211 14.78 -20.44 -8.09
C VAL A 211 13.77 -19.93 -9.10
N THR A 212 14.13 -19.82 -10.39
CA THR A 212 13.20 -19.40 -11.45
C THR A 212 12.01 -20.35 -11.56
N ALA A 213 12.23 -21.66 -11.52
CA ALA A 213 11.16 -22.64 -11.55
C ALA A 213 10.24 -22.52 -10.32
N MET A 214 10.80 -22.39 -9.11
CA MET A 214 10.03 -22.19 -7.88
C MET A 214 9.20 -20.91 -7.93
N THR A 215 9.75 -19.81 -8.42
CA THR A 215 9.04 -18.55 -8.60
C THR A 215 7.92 -18.68 -9.62
N ALA A 216 8.18 -19.28 -10.79
CA ALA A 216 7.17 -19.50 -11.83
C ALA A 216 6.02 -20.37 -11.32
N VAL A 217 6.32 -21.50 -10.67
CA VAL A 217 5.31 -22.39 -10.06
C VAL A 217 4.50 -21.63 -9.01
N SER A 218 5.14 -20.84 -8.15
CA SER A 218 4.43 -20.08 -7.10
C SER A 218 3.48 -19.04 -7.69
N ILE A 219 3.90 -18.30 -8.73
CA ILE A 219 3.07 -17.32 -9.43
C ILE A 219 1.90 -18.03 -10.12
N THR A 220 2.17 -19.06 -10.92
CA THR A 220 1.14 -19.80 -11.65
C THR A 220 0.11 -20.40 -10.71
N LEU A 221 0.55 -21.01 -9.59
CA LEU A 221 -0.34 -21.58 -8.60
C LEU A 221 -1.21 -20.50 -7.95
N ARG A 222 -0.63 -19.35 -7.59
CA ARG A 222 -1.40 -18.22 -7.03
C ARG A 222 -2.42 -17.67 -8.01
N VAL A 223 -2.05 -17.48 -9.27
CA VAL A 223 -2.99 -17.06 -10.31
C VAL A 223 -4.09 -18.11 -10.46
N ALA A 224 -3.76 -19.39 -10.60
CA ALA A 224 -4.75 -20.46 -10.75
C ALA A 224 -5.73 -20.56 -9.58
N MET A 225 -5.28 -20.34 -8.34
CA MET A 225 -6.11 -20.45 -7.15
C MET A 225 -6.96 -19.20 -6.89
N ASP A 226 -6.41 -18.00 -7.12
CA ASP A 226 -7.04 -16.75 -6.70
C ASP A 226 -7.73 -15.99 -7.84
N TYR A 227 -7.38 -16.23 -9.11
CA TYR A 227 -7.86 -15.44 -10.26
C TYR A 227 -9.38 -15.37 -10.34
N GLY A 228 -10.08 -16.50 -10.25
CA GLY A 228 -11.55 -16.53 -10.32
C GLY A 228 -12.24 -15.75 -9.19
N ARG A 229 -11.61 -15.63 -8.02
CA ARG A 229 -12.14 -14.89 -6.87
C ARG A 229 -11.87 -13.39 -6.98
N ILE A 230 -10.73 -13.00 -7.56
CA ILE A 230 -10.34 -11.59 -7.71
C ILE A 230 -10.79 -10.98 -9.03
N ASP A 231 -11.25 -11.78 -9.99
CA ASP A 231 -11.76 -11.29 -11.27
C ASP A 231 -12.99 -10.42 -11.06
N GLN A 232 -12.86 -9.13 -11.38
CA GLN A 232 -13.93 -8.14 -11.35
C GLN A 232 -14.42 -7.79 -12.76
N SER A 233 -14.02 -8.53 -13.80
CA SER A 233 -14.38 -8.26 -15.21
C SER A 233 -15.88 -8.21 -15.48
N ARG A 234 -16.68 -8.84 -14.61
CA ARG A 234 -18.15 -8.85 -14.66
C ARG A 234 -18.81 -8.04 -13.55
N ASN A 235 -18.05 -7.27 -12.78
CA ASN A 235 -18.61 -6.42 -11.73
C ASN A 235 -19.15 -5.12 -12.33
N PHE A 236 -20.45 -5.10 -12.58
CA PHE A 236 -21.19 -3.94 -13.08
C PHE A 236 -22.14 -3.35 -12.03
N ILE A 237 -21.95 -3.65 -10.74
CA ILE A 237 -22.89 -3.25 -9.69
C ILE A 237 -23.00 -1.73 -9.61
N GLU A 238 -21.86 -1.03 -9.52
CA GLU A 238 -21.82 0.43 -9.41
C GLU A 238 -22.39 1.11 -10.67
N ARG A 239 -22.08 0.56 -11.85
CA ARG A 239 -22.65 1.03 -13.13
C ARG A 239 -24.17 0.90 -13.15
N ARG A 240 -24.70 -0.29 -12.86
CA ARG A 240 -26.16 -0.54 -12.88
C ARG A 240 -26.88 0.32 -11.86
N PHE A 241 -26.35 0.40 -10.64
CA PHE A 241 -26.88 1.29 -9.60
C PHE A 241 -26.95 2.74 -10.10
N THR A 242 -25.89 3.25 -10.72
CA THR A 242 -25.82 4.62 -11.21
C THR A 242 -26.79 4.86 -12.38
N GLU A 243 -26.90 3.92 -13.31
CA GLU A 243 -27.88 3.96 -14.41
C GLU A 243 -29.32 3.97 -13.89
N ASP A 244 -29.62 3.13 -12.90
CA ASP A 244 -30.96 3.03 -12.29
C ASP A 244 -31.34 4.31 -11.53
N VAL A 245 -30.39 4.91 -10.81
CA VAL A 245 -30.60 6.23 -10.17
C VAL A 245 -30.93 7.27 -11.23
N TRP A 246 -30.12 7.42 -12.27
CA TRP A 246 -30.36 8.43 -13.31
C TRP A 246 -31.66 8.21 -14.10
N ARG A 247 -32.12 6.96 -14.26
CA ARG A 247 -33.41 6.66 -14.91
C ARG A 247 -34.63 7.00 -14.04
N THR A 248 -34.45 7.04 -12.73
CA THR A 248 -35.55 7.25 -11.78
C THR A 248 -35.72 8.72 -11.43
N VAL A 249 -34.66 9.51 -11.54
CA VAL A 249 -34.66 10.93 -11.18
C VAL A 249 -35.40 11.75 -12.25
N GLU A 250 -36.33 12.59 -11.80
CA GLU A 250 -37.09 13.49 -12.70
C GLU A 250 -36.21 14.63 -13.22
N SER A 251 -36.44 15.01 -14.48
CA SER A 251 -35.74 16.11 -15.15
C SER A 251 -35.91 17.43 -14.37
N GLY A 252 -34.83 18.19 -14.21
CA GLY A 252 -34.85 19.47 -13.48
C GLY A 252 -34.88 19.35 -11.96
N SER A 253 -34.74 18.15 -11.40
CA SER A 253 -34.66 17.96 -9.96
C SER A 253 -33.23 18.16 -9.41
N ILE A 254 -33.11 18.17 -8.08
CA ILE A 254 -31.84 18.21 -7.36
C ILE A 254 -31.59 16.83 -6.74
N LEU A 255 -30.53 16.16 -7.17
CA LEU A 255 -30.07 14.90 -6.61
C LEU A 255 -28.95 15.16 -5.60
N ILE A 256 -29.19 14.83 -4.34
CA ILE A 256 -28.18 14.94 -3.27
C ILE A 256 -27.53 13.57 -3.07
N ALA A 257 -26.23 13.46 -3.37
CA ALA A 257 -25.44 12.25 -3.16
C ALA A 257 -24.41 12.47 -2.06
N ARG A 258 -24.09 11.42 -1.30
CA ARG A 258 -23.06 11.48 -0.25
C ARG A 258 -22.18 10.24 -0.26
N GLY A 259 -20.93 10.41 0.17
CA GLY A 259 -19.98 9.32 0.27
C GLY A 259 -19.57 8.78 -1.09
N ASP A 260 -19.15 7.52 -1.14
CA ASP A 260 -18.46 6.96 -2.31
C ASP A 260 -19.35 6.87 -3.56
N ILE A 261 -20.67 6.77 -3.40
CA ILE A 261 -21.63 6.71 -4.54
C ILE A 261 -21.64 8.00 -5.39
N ALA A 262 -21.20 9.13 -4.82
CA ALA A 262 -21.14 10.40 -5.51
C ALA A 262 -20.22 10.37 -6.74
N PHE A 263 -19.14 9.59 -6.67
CA PHE A 263 -18.14 9.54 -7.74
C PHE A 263 -18.67 8.92 -9.02
N ALA A 264 -19.41 7.81 -8.89
CA ALA A 264 -20.02 7.17 -10.04
C ALA A 264 -21.08 8.06 -10.69
N LEU A 265 -21.97 8.67 -9.89
CA LEU A 265 -22.98 9.61 -10.37
C LEU A 265 -22.34 10.78 -11.13
N MET A 266 -21.28 11.35 -10.57
CA MET A 266 -20.54 12.45 -11.20
C MET A 266 -19.86 12.03 -12.50
N TYR A 267 -19.23 10.85 -12.54
CA TYR A 267 -18.61 10.33 -13.76
C TYR A 267 -19.66 10.19 -14.86
N PHE A 268 -20.80 9.58 -14.55
CA PHE A 268 -21.90 9.39 -15.52
C PHE A 268 -22.44 10.73 -16.03
N GLN A 269 -22.58 11.73 -15.17
CA GLN A 269 -23.06 13.04 -15.58
C GLN A 269 -22.04 13.84 -16.40
N LYS A 270 -20.77 13.86 -15.98
CA LYS A 270 -19.75 14.74 -16.56
C LYS A 270 -19.00 14.14 -17.74
N VAL A 271 -18.86 12.81 -17.77
CA VAL A 271 -18.09 12.09 -18.79
C VAL A 271 -19.03 11.37 -19.75
N GLU A 272 -20.01 10.63 -19.23
CA GLU A 272 -20.96 9.86 -20.07
C GLU A 272 -22.19 10.68 -20.49
N HIS A 273 -22.33 11.91 -19.99
CA HIS A 273 -23.43 12.84 -20.29
C HIS A 273 -24.84 12.31 -19.95
N ILE A 274 -24.97 11.42 -18.97
CA ILE A 274 -26.24 10.87 -18.49
C ILE A 274 -26.74 11.71 -17.29
N GLY A 275 -28.01 12.14 -17.32
CA GLY A 275 -28.59 12.97 -16.25
C GLY A 275 -28.11 14.43 -16.25
N ALA A 276 -27.79 14.97 -17.43
CA ALA A 276 -27.25 16.32 -17.59
C ALA A 276 -28.26 17.44 -17.27
N ASP A 277 -29.54 17.09 -17.23
CA ASP A 277 -30.71 17.92 -16.95
C ASP A 277 -31.10 17.97 -15.46
N THR A 278 -30.38 17.25 -14.61
CA THR A 278 -30.55 17.22 -13.16
C THR A 278 -29.36 17.87 -12.45
N GLU A 279 -29.60 18.61 -11.38
CA GLU A 279 -28.51 19.17 -10.58
C GLU A 279 -28.00 18.13 -9.57
N LEU A 280 -26.71 17.75 -9.65
CA LEU A 280 -26.07 16.86 -8.70
C LEU A 280 -25.33 17.66 -7.61
N VAL A 281 -25.70 17.44 -6.35
CA VAL A 281 -25.11 18.08 -5.17
C VAL A 281 -24.42 17.02 -4.30
N LEU A 282 -23.21 17.32 -3.81
CA LEU A 282 -22.31 16.41 -3.09
C LEU A 282 -22.09 16.80 -1.63
#